data_AF-K7W7J1-F1
#
_entry.id   AF-K7W7J1-F1
#
_cell.length_a   1.000
_cell.length_b   1.000
_cell.length_c   1.000
_cell.angle_alpha   90.00
_cell.angle_beta   90.00
_cell.angle_gamma   90.00
#
_symmetry.space_group_name_H-M   'P 1'
#
loop_
_entity.id
_entity.type
_entity.pdbx_description
1 polymer ?
#
loop_
_entity_poly.entity_id
_entity_poly.type
_entity_poly.pdbx_seq_one_letter_code
_entity_poly.pdbx_strand_id
1 'polypeptide(L)'
;MNISVKNNFDKTSLNQIERIYQPTLDEFKRKIFPSRKPVIITGKITDWKAYSSWSVDYLKDVVGHKEINVNFSKNKIFNFDPKIDFTIPSKKMKFTDFTDWILEEKTTDEYYYLQQSPIKDTFPELVSDIEVPDYIDKKLFIITNLWMGAGGNISQLHYDMSEITNTWSDLAKN
;
A
#
# COMPACT_ATOMS: atom_id res chain seq x y z
N MET A 1 -14.47 30.82 -3.04
CA MET A 1 -15.20 29.71 -2.37
C MET A 1 -14.55 29.52 -1.01
N ASN A 2 -15.21 29.92 0.09
CA ASN A 2 -14.65 29.77 1.44
C ASN A 2 -15.00 28.39 1.97
N ILE A 3 -14.11 27.42 1.76
CA ILE A 3 -14.22 26.10 2.38
C ILE A 3 -13.69 26.23 3.81
N SER A 4 -14.59 26.19 4.78
CA SER A 4 -14.27 26.09 6.19
C SER A 4 -14.22 24.62 6.57
N VAL A 5 -13.05 24.11 6.94
CA VAL A 5 -12.89 22.77 7.49
C VAL A 5 -12.86 22.88 9.01
N LYS A 6 -13.91 22.41 9.67
CA LYS A 6 -13.90 22.28 11.14
C LYS A 6 -13.09 21.04 11.52
N ASN A 7 -11.97 21.24 12.20
CA ASN A 7 -11.25 20.15 12.83
C ASN A 7 -12.12 19.57 13.97
N ASN A 8 -12.61 18.34 13.80
CA ASN A 8 -13.41 17.62 14.80
C ASN A 8 -12.58 16.52 15.48
N PHE A 9 -11.25 16.63 15.53
CA PHE A 9 -10.38 15.61 16.11
C PHE A 9 -10.83 15.15 17.51
N ASP A 10 -11.26 16.10 18.36
CA ASP A 10 -11.74 15.81 19.72
C ASP A 10 -13.06 15.02 19.78
N LYS A 11 -13.75 14.85 18.66
CA LYS A 11 -14.98 14.03 18.53
C LYS A 11 -14.70 12.62 18.00
N THR A 12 -13.45 12.29 17.72
CA THR A 12 -13.06 10.98 17.19
C THR A 12 -12.84 10.02 18.36
N SER A 13 -13.73 9.06 18.56
CA SER A 13 -13.44 7.94 19.45
C SER A 13 -12.55 6.93 18.74
N LEU A 14 -11.49 6.50 19.42
CA LEU A 14 -10.65 5.39 18.95
C LEU A 14 -11.43 4.08 19.09
N ASN A 15 -12.23 3.75 18.08
CA ASN A 15 -12.87 2.45 18.01
C ASN A 15 -11.90 1.47 17.36
N GLN A 16 -11.81 0.26 17.92
CA GLN A 16 -11.09 -0.82 17.29
C GLN A 16 -11.70 -1.09 15.91
N ILE A 17 -10.88 -1.16 14.87
CA ILE A 17 -11.33 -1.53 13.53
C ILE A 17 -11.82 -2.98 13.57
N GLU A 18 -13.03 -3.20 13.07
CA GLU A 18 -13.66 -4.52 13.02
C GLU A 18 -12.81 -5.50 12.20
N ARG A 19 -12.67 -6.75 12.69
CA ARG A 19 -11.92 -7.83 12.02
C ARG A 19 -12.90 -8.89 11.53
N ILE A 20 -12.87 -9.17 10.23
CA ILE A 20 -13.76 -10.14 9.58
C ILE A 20 -12.90 -11.21 8.91
N TYR A 21 -13.14 -12.47 9.26
CA TYR A 21 -12.39 -13.60 8.71
C TYR A 21 -13.03 -14.10 7.42
N GLN A 22 -12.26 -14.12 6.32
CA GLN A 22 -12.63 -14.68 5.01
C GLN A 22 -14.10 -14.44 4.59
N PRO A 23 -14.57 -13.18 4.48
CA PRO A 23 -15.94 -12.90 4.07
C PRO A 23 -16.20 -13.44 2.65
N THR A 24 -17.42 -13.94 2.45
CA THR A 24 -17.91 -14.27 1.11
C THR A 24 -18.16 -13.01 0.28
N LEU A 25 -18.21 -13.14 -1.04
CA LEU A 25 -18.62 -12.06 -1.96
C LEU A 25 -19.94 -11.40 -1.53
N ASP A 26 -20.93 -12.21 -1.14
CA ASP A 26 -22.26 -11.73 -0.76
C ASP A 26 -22.26 -10.97 0.57
N GLU A 27 -21.44 -11.38 1.53
CA GLU A 27 -21.27 -10.67 2.79
C GLU A 27 -20.55 -9.35 2.57
N PHE A 28 -19.50 -9.35 1.74
CA PHE A 28 -18.78 -8.13 1.40
C PHE A 28 -19.72 -7.11 0.74
N LYS A 29 -20.48 -7.53 -0.27
CA LYS A 29 -21.41 -6.65 -1.01
C LYS A 29 -22.57 -6.13 -0.17
N ARG A 30 -23.17 -6.96 0.69
CA ARG A 30 -24.40 -6.59 1.41
C ARG A 30 -24.15 -5.93 2.77
N LYS A 31 -23.05 -6.26 3.44
CA LYS A 31 -22.79 -5.82 4.81
C LYS A 31 -21.58 -4.88 4.90
N ILE A 32 -20.46 -5.28 4.31
CA ILE A 32 -19.17 -4.59 4.51
C ILE A 32 -19.11 -3.32 3.66
N PHE A 33 -19.24 -3.45 2.35
CA PHE A 33 -19.10 -2.35 1.41
C PHE A 33 -20.09 -1.19 1.65
N PRO A 34 -21.39 -1.43 1.89
CA PRO A 34 -22.34 -0.35 2.13
C PRO A 34 -22.13 0.38 3.46
N SER A 35 -21.42 -0.23 4.43
CA SER A 35 -21.19 0.37 5.74
C SER A 35 -20.34 1.64 5.68
N ARG A 36 -19.51 1.80 4.63
CA ARG A 36 -18.53 2.88 4.47
C ARG A 36 -17.63 3.07 5.70
N LYS A 37 -17.36 1.98 6.42
CA LYS A 37 -16.46 1.94 7.58
C LYS A 37 -15.20 1.11 7.26
N PRO A 38 -14.03 1.47 7.80
CA PRO A 38 -12.84 0.64 7.71
C PRO A 38 -13.08 -0.74 8.35
N VAL A 39 -12.56 -1.79 7.71
CA VAL A 39 -12.53 -3.16 8.25
C VAL A 39 -11.17 -3.80 7.98
N ILE A 40 -10.77 -4.74 8.83
CA ILE A 40 -9.60 -5.60 8.60
C ILE A 40 -10.10 -6.98 8.17
N ILE A 41 -9.77 -7.38 6.94
CA ILE A 41 -10.07 -8.73 6.46
C ILE A 41 -8.91 -9.65 6.80
N THR A 42 -9.18 -10.74 7.53
CA THR A 42 -8.18 -11.74 7.92
C THR A 42 -8.35 -13.04 7.13
N GLY A 43 -7.27 -13.80 6.99
CA GLY A 43 -7.27 -15.12 6.36
C GLY A 43 -7.43 -15.16 4.84
N LYS A 44 -7.63 -14.04 4.14
CA LYS A 44 -7.84 -14.06 2.67
C LYS A 44 -6.56 -14.20 1.85
N ILE A 45 -5.43 -13.75 2.37
CA ILE A 45 -4.14 -13.73 1.65
C ILE A 45 -3.30 -14.99 1.89
N THR A 46 -3.77 -15.96 2.68
CA THR A 46 -3.00 -17.17 3.00
C THR A 46 -2.76 -18.05 1.77
N ASP A 47 -3.59 -17.92 0.75
CA ASP A 47 -3.49 -18.67 -0.50
C ASP A 47 -2.51 -18.01 -1.50
N TRP A 48 -2.06 -16.79 -1.24
CA TRP A 48 -1.06 -16.14 -2.07
C TRP A 48 0.28 -16.87 -1.94
N LYS A 49 0.91 -17.21 -3.06
CA LYS A 49 2.30 -17.71 -3.04
C LYS A 49 3.22 -16.71 -2.32
N ALA A 50 2.96 -15.40 -2.42
CA ALA A 50 3.68 -14.36 -1.71
C ALA A 50 3.68 -14.58 -0.18
N TYR A 51 2.58 -15.03 0.41
CA TYR A 51 2.46 -15.23 1.85
C TYR A 51 3.45 -16.27 2.39
N SER A 52 3.71 -17.33 1.63
CA SER A 52 4.62 -18.41 2.02
C SER A 52 6.04 -18.26 1.47
N SER A 53 6.23 -17.53 0.37
CA SER A 53 7.52 -17.51 -0.36
C SER A 53 8.29 -16.20 -0.29
N TRP A 54 7.64 -15.06 -0.04
CA TRP A 54 8.35 -13.79 -0.04
C TRP A 54 9.24 -13.67 1.19
N SER A 55 10.53 -13.87 0.95
CA SER A 55 11.64 -13.48 1.81
C SER A 55 12.49 -12.45 1.08
N VAL A 56 13.38 -11.76 1.81
CA VAL A 56 14.33 -10.83 1.15
C VAL A 56 15.21 -11.58 0.15
N ASP A 57 15.62 -12.81 0.46
CA ASP A 57 16.43 -13.63 -0.44
C ASP A 57 15.65 -14.03 -1.71
N TYR A 58 14.39 -14.45 -1.57
CA TYR A 58 13.54 -14.74 -2.72
C TYR A 58 13.36 -13.50 -3.61
N LEU A 59 13.06 -12.35 -3.02
CA LEU A 59 12.89 -11.11 -3.78
C LEU A 59 14.19 -10.67 -4.47
N LYS A 60 15.35 -10.86 -3.83
CA LYS A 60 16.66 -10.61 -4.45
C LYS A 60 16.91 -11.54 -5.64
N ASP A 61 16.57 -12.82 -5.53
CA ASP A 61 16.73 -13.79 -6.60
C ASP A 61 15.86 -13.43 -7.82
N VAL A 62 14.59 -13.11 -7.59
CA VAL A 62 13.62 -12.85 -8.67
C VAL A 62 13.82 -11.46 -9.29
N VAL A 63 13.99 -10.41 -8.48
CA VAL A 63 13.97 -9.00 -8.95
C VAL A 63 15.17 -8.16 -8.52
N GLY A 64 16.18 -8.75 -7.89
CA GLY A 64 17.34 -8.01 -7.35
C GLY A 64 18.11 -7.18 -8.38
N HIS A 65 18.13 -7.64 -9.63
CA HIS A 65 18.83 -6.97 -10.73
C HIS A 65 18.14 -5.67 -11.20
N LYS A 66 16.90 -5.40 -10.80
CA LYS A 66 16.15 -4.22 -11.25
C LYS A 66 16.65 -2.94 -10.59
N GLU A 67 16.65 -1.87 -11.37
CA GLU A 67 16.78 -0.51 -10.85
C GLU A 67 15.40 -0.02 -10.41
N ILE A 68 15.30 0.45 -9.16
CA ILE A 68 14.07 0.94 -8.54
C ILE A 68 14.22 2.40 -8.16
N ASN A 69 13.11 3.13 -8.09
CA ASN A 69 13.08 4.47 -7.53
C ASN A 69 12.61 4.38 -6.07
N VAL A 70 13.46 4.78 -5.12
CA VAL A 70 13.13 4.79 -3.69
C VAL A 70 13.01 6.22 -3.21
N ASN A 71 12.03 6.49 -2.36
CA ASN A 71 11.98 7.75 -1.64
C ASN A 71 13.03 7.75 -0.55
N PHE A 72 13.56 8.93 -0.21
CA PHE A 72 14.51 9.07 0.88
C PHE A 72 14.13 10.19 1.86
N SER A 73 14.50 10.02 3.12
CA SER A 73 14.21 10.96 4.21
C SER A 73 15.33 10.96 5.25
N LYS A 74 15.59 12.09 5.91
CA LYS A 74 16.60 12.17 6.99
C LYS A 74 16.11 11.66 8.34
N ASN A 75 14.80 11.48 8.51
CA ASN A 75 14.17 11.22 9.80
C ASN A 75 13.04 10.19 9.73
N LYS A 76 13.03 9.35 8.67
CA LYS A 76 11.97 8.35 8.38
C LYS A 76 10.58 8.92 8.14
N ILE A 77 10.45 10.24 8.07
CA ILE A 77 9.20 10.91 7.76
C ILE A 77 9.22 11.25 6.26
N PHE A 78 8.40 10.55 5.48
CA PHE A 78 8.33 10.69 4.02
C PHE A 78 7.18 11.63 3.67
N ASN A 79 7.51 12.91 3.60
CA ASN A 79 6.54 13.99 3.45
C ASN A 79 6.37 14.44 2.01
N PHE A 80 5.13 14.73 1.66
CA PHE A 80 4.78 15.55 0.51
C PHE A 80 4.37 16.93 1.04
N ASP A 81 5.16 17.96 0.74
CA ASP A 81 4.76 19.34 1.04
C ASP A 81 4.60 20.11 -0.27
N PRO A 82 3.37 20.30 -0.77
CA PRO A 82 3.12 20.98 -2.03
C PRO A 82 3.55 22.46 -2.02
N LYS A 83 3.92 23.02 -0.87
CA LYS A 83 4.49 24.38 -0.76
C LYS A 83 6.01 24.39 -0.95
N ILE A 84 6.68 23.27 -0.75
CA ILE A 84 8.14 23.13 -0.85
C ILE A 84 8.49 22.42 -2.16
N ASP A 85 7.89 21.27 -2.44
CA ASP A 85 8.11 20.48 -3.65
C ASP A 85 6.87 19.61 -3.95
N PHE A 86 6.49 19.54 -5.22
CA PHE A 86 5.42 18.66 -5.69
C PHE A 86 5.85 17.20 -5.80
N THR A 87 7.06 16.86 -5.37
CA THR A 87 7.57 15.49 -5.38
C THR A 87 8.24 15.14 -4.05
N ILE A 88 8.08 13.89 -3.62
CA ILE A 88 8.87 13.35 -2.51
C ILE A 88 10.28 13.07 -3.06
N PRO A 89 11.35 13.54 -2.40
CA PRO A 89 12.72 13.25 -2.83
C PRO A 89 12.92 11.77 -3.07
N SER A 90 13.46 11.43 -4.24
CA SER A 90 13.65 10.05 -4.65
C SER A 90 14.98 9.87 -5.39
N LYS A 91 15.49 8.64 -5.39
CA LYS A 91 16.71 8.26 -6.08
C LYS A 91 16.58 6.86 -6.66
N LYS A 92 17.32 6.63 -7.73
CA LYS A 92 17.47 5.32 -8.34
C LYS A 92 18.55 4.50 -7.62
N MET A 93 18.29 3.22 -7.40
CA MET A 93 19.28 2.24 -6.92
C MET A 93 18.88 0.82 -7.33
N LYS A 94 19.82 -0.14 -7.25
CA LYS A 94 19.46 -1.54 -7.45
C LYS A 94 18.59 -2.04 -6.30
N PHE A 95 17.68 -2.95 -6.61
CA PHE A 95 16.84 -3.59 -5.60
C PHE A 95 17.70 -4.34 -4.55
N THR A 96 18.80 -4.97 -4.97
CA THR A 96 19.77 -5.58 -4.02
C THR A 96 20.30 -4.56 -3.03
N ASP A 97 20.79 -3.41 -3.50
CA ASP A 97 21.39 -2.37 -2.64
C ASP A 97 20.37 -1.83 -1.63
N PHE A 98 19.11 -1.66 -2.06
CA PHE A 98 18.01 -1.27 -1.20
C PHE A 98 17.73 -2.31 -0.11
N THR A 99 17.64 -3.59 -0.49
CA THR A 99 17.38 -4.68 0.47
C THR A 99 18.55 -4.94 1.41
N ASP A 100 19.79 -4.80 0.94
CA ASP A 100 20.98 -4.86 1.80
C ASP A 100 20.94 -3.73 2.83
N TRP A 101 20.60 -2.51 2.41
CA TRP A 101 20.42 -1.39 3.33
C TRP A 101 19.33 -1.66 4.39
N ILE A 102 18.19 -2.28 4.02
CA ILE A 102 17.15 -2.67 4.99
C ILE A 102 17.71 -3.64 6.04
N LEU A 103 18.41 -4.69 5.59
CA LEU A 103 18.89 -5.78 6.44
C LEU A 103 20.07 -5.38 7.34
N GLU A 104 20.92 -4.46 6.88
CA GLU A 104 22.07 -4.01 7.66
C GLU A 104 21.67 -3.10 8.85
N GLU A 105 20.43 -2.61 8.89
CA GLU A 105 19.89 -1.72 9.93
C GLU A 105 20.79 -0.51 10.26
N LYS A 106 21.59 -0.04 9.29
CA LYS A 106 22.58 1.02 9.53
C LYS A 106 21.89 2.30 10.00
N THR A 107 22.37 2.87 11.11
CA THR A 107 22.07 4.25 11.47
C THR A 107 22.74 5.17 10.46
N THR A 108 21.94 5.72 9.55
CA THR A 108 22.40 6.63 8.51
C THR A 108 21.57 7.91 8.57
N ASP A 109 22.09 8.98 7.97
CA ASP A 109 21.35 10.24 7.79
C ASP A 109 20.33 10.17 6.64
N GLU A 110 20.17 9.02 5.99
CA GLU A 110 19.30 8.83 4.82
C GLU A 110 18.57 7.47 4.87
N TYR A 111 17.26 7.54 5.10
CA TYR A 111 16.37 6.38 5.16
C TYR A 111 15.61 6.20 3.87
N TYR A 112 15.51 4.96 3.38
CA TYR A 112 14.80 4.63 2.15
C TYR A 112 13.43 4.00 2.38
N TYR A 113 12.53 4.27 1.44
CA TYR A 113 11.21 3.65 1.38
C TYR A 113 10.78 3.47 -0.08
N LEU A 114 10.48 2.23 -0.47
CA LEU A 114 9.85 1.94 -1.76
C LEU A 114 8.35 2.17 -1.63
N GLN A 115 7.87 3.28 -2.15
CA GLN A 115 6.47 3.71 -2.06
C GLN A 115 5.77 3.59 -3.41
N GLN A 116 4.50 3.16 -3.39
CA GLN A 116 3.61 3.16 -4.57
C GLN A 116 4.26 2.62 -5.85
N SER A 117 5.06 1.54 -5.75
CA SER A 117 5.73 1.00 -6.93
C SER A 117 4.77 0.07 -7.68
N PRO A 118 4.31 0.41 -8.90
CA PRO A 118 3.31 -0.40 -9.60
C PRO A 118 3.89 -1.79 -9.88
N ILE A 119 3.29 -2.84 -9.31
CA ILE A 119 3.90 -4.18 -9.33
C ILE A 119 3.91 -4.73 -10.75
N LYS A 120 2.89 -4.44 -11.55
CA LYS A 120 2.77 -4.93 -12.93
C LYS A 120 3.84 -4.35 -13.85
N ASP A 121 4.22 -3.09 -13.62
CA ASP A 121 5.18 -2.39 -14.48
C ASP A 121 6.61 -2.58 -13.99
N THR A 122 6.80 -2.51 -12.66
CA THR A 122 8.13 -2.59 -12.05
C THR A 122 8.57 -4.04 -11.83
N PHE A 123 7.67 -4.91 -11.36
CA PHE A 123 7.97 -6.28 -10.94
C PHE A 123 7.00 -7.31 -11.55
N PRO A 124 6.85 -7.38 -12.89
CA PRO A 124 5.92 -8.31 -13.53
C PRO A 124 6.16 -9.78 -13.14
N GLU A 125 7.38 -10.14 -12.74
CA GLU A 125 7.77 -11.46 -12.27
C GLU A 125 7.09 -11.86 -10.95
N LEU A 126 6.69 -10.87 -10.13
CA LEU A 126 6.02 -11.07 -8.84
C LEU A 126 4.49 -11.10 -8.96
N VAL A 127 3.93 -10.76 -10.13
CA VAL A 127 2.47 -10.69 -10.33
C VAL A 127 1.80 -12.04 -10.10
N SER A 128 2.43 -13.14 -10.49
CA SER A 128 1.89 -14.49 -10.29
C SER A 128 1.90 -14.94 -8.83
N ASP A 129 2.54 -14.19 -7.94
CA ASP A 129 2.63 -14.55 -6.52
C ASP A 129 1.45 -14.03 -5.69
N ILE A 130 0.62 -13.16 -6.27
CA ILE A 130 -0.49 -12.49 -5.60
C ILE A 130 -1.81 -12.74 -6.35
N GLU A 131 -2.92 -12.79 -5.60
CA GLU A 131 -4.26 -13.01 -6.17
C GLU A 131 -5.23 -11.91 -5.76
N VAL A 132 -6.10 -11.48 -6.67
CA VAL A 132 -7.16 -10.51 -6.34
C VAL A 132 -8.30 -11.22 -5.61
N PRO A 133 -8.70 -10.79 -4.40
CA PRO A 133 -9.87 -11.33 -3.73
C PRO A 133 -11.13 -11.22 -4.61
N ASP A 134 -11.99 -12.23 -4.55
CA ASP A 134 -13.23 -12.36 -5.34
C ASP A 134 -14.20 -11.17 -5.22
N TYR A 135 -14.14 -10.44 -4.10
CA TYR A 135 -14.93 -9.23 -3.86
C TYR A 135 -14.30 -7.92 -4.33
N ILE A 136 -13.11 -7.96 -4.93
CA ILE A 136 -12.44 -6.82 -5.56
C ILE A 136 -12.54 -6.96 -7.08
N ASP A 137 -12.80 -5.86 -7.78
CA ASP A 137 -12.83 -5.87 -9.24
C ASP A 137 -11.42 -6.18 -9.73
N LYS A 138 -11.27 -7.28 -10.48
CA LYS A 138 -9.98 -7.70 -11.05
C LYS A 138 -9.34 -6.60 -11.91
N LYS A 139 -10.11 -5.66 -12.45
CA LYS A 139 -9.57 -4.48 -13.16
C LYS A 139 -8.73 -3.59 -12.25
N LEU A 140 -9.04 -3.54 -10.95
CA LEU A 140 -8.26 -2.79 -9.95
C LEU A 140 -6.88 -3.41 -9.70
N PHE A 141 -6.60 -4.60 -10.22
CA PHE A 141 -5.24 -5.13 -10.20
C PHE A 141 -4.23 -4.20 -10.89
N ILE A 142 -4.67 -3.42 -11.89
CA ILE A 142 -3.80 -2.47 -12.60
C ILE A 142 -3.21 -1.38 -11.69
N ILE A 143 -3.85 -1.08 -10.56
CA ILE A 143 -3.38 -0.09 -9.58
C ILE A 143 -2.71 -0.74 -8.36
N THR A 144 -2.36 -2.03 -8.45
CA THR A 144 -1.69 -2.74 -7.34
C THR A 144 -0.24 -2.28 -7.24
N ASN A 145 0.15 -1.85 -6.03
CA ASN A 145 1.46 -1.30 -5.74
C ASN A 145 2.20 -2.16 -4.70
N LEU A 146 3.52 -2.24 -4.83
CA LEU A 146 4.41 -2.75 -3.80
C LEU A 146 4.85 -1.59 -2.89
N TRP A 147 4.78 -1.86 -1.59
CA TRP A 147 5.35 -1.02 -0.54
C TRP A 147 6.36 -1.86 0.24
N MET A 148 7.59 -1.36 0.40
CA MET A 148 8.65 -2.07 1.11
C MET A 148 9.59 -1.08 1.77
N GLY A 149 10.02 -1.33 3.00
CA GLY A 149 10.95 -0.47 3.72
C GLY A 149 11.32 -1.03 5.09
N ALA A 150 12.27 -0.36 5.75
CA ALA A 150 12.66 -0.66 7.11
C ALA A 150 11.56 -0.24 8.11
N GLY A 151 11.61 -0.83 9.31
CA GLY A 151 10.70 -0.48 10.41
C GLY A 151 10.78 1.00 10.82
N GLY A 152 9.63 1.59 11.11
CA GLY A 152 9.51 2.97 11.61
C GLY A 152 9.38 4.06 10.53
N ASN A 153 9.25 3.70 9.25
CA ASN A 153 8.90 4.66 8.20
C ASN A 153 7.47 5.21 8.42
N ILE A 154 7.32 6.53 8.30
CA ILE A 154 6.05 7.24 8.46
C ILE A 154 5.65 7.83 7.12
N SER A 155 4.49 7.41 6.61
CA SER A 155 3.76 8.11 5.55
C SER A 155 2.85 9.14 6.21
N GLN A 156 2.86 10.38 5.72
CA GLN A 156 1.98 11.42 6.24
C GLN A 156 0.51 11.03 6.16
N LEU A 157 -0.33 11.61 7.01
CA LEU A 157 -1.77 11.45 6.94
C LEU A 157 -2.28 11.99 5.59
N HIS A 158 -2.90 11.13 4.81
CA HIS A 158 -3.55 11.43 3.53
C HIS A 158 -4.76 10.51 3.33
N TYR A 159 -5.51 10.72 2.25
CA TYR A 159 -6.55 9.80 1.80
C TYR A 159 -6.38 9.58 0.30
N ASP A 160 -6.69 8.37 -0.16
CA ASP A 160 -6.68 8.03 -1.57
C ASP A 160 -8.02 8.36 -2.22
N MET A 161 -7.97 8.90 -3.43
CA MET A 161 -9.17 9.22 -4.22
C MET A 161 -9.82 7.95 -4.82
N SER A 162 -9.11 6.83 -4.86
CA SER A 162 -9.47 5.61 -5.62
C SER A 162 -10.72 4.89 -5.11
N GLU A 163 -11.18 5.15 -3.88
CA GLU A 163 -12.41 4.55 -3.35
C GLU A 163 -13.66 5.43 -3.49
N ILE A 164 -13.53 6.69 -3.90
CA ILE A 164 -14.63 7.68 -3.84
C ILE A 164 -15.36 7.82 -5.18
N THR A 165 -14.77 7.45 -6.32
CA THR A 165 -15.37 7.70 -7.63
C THR A 165 -15.48 6.44 -8.51
N ASN A 166 -16.70 5.88 -8.53
CA ASN A 166 -17.34 5.30 -9.72
C ASN A 166 -16.99 3.89 -10.24
N THR A 167 -16.23 3.04 -9.54
CA THR A 167 -16.01 1.66 -10.05
C THR A 167 -17.11 0.66 -9.72
N TRP A 168 -18.06 0.99 -8.82
CA TRP A 168 -19.06 0.02 -8.33
C TRP A 168 -20.52 0.41 -8.50
N SER A 169 -20.83 1.58 -9.09
CA SER A 169 -22.21 1.95 -9.44
C SER A 169 -22.87 0.96 -10.42
N ASP A 170 -22.08 0.12 -11.08
CA ASP A 170 -22.57 -0.91 -11.99
C ASP A 170 -22.78 -2.28 -11.33
N LEU A 171 -22.18 -2.54 -10.16
CA LEU A 171 -22.45 -3.77 -9.39
C LEU A 171 -23.66 -3.66 -8.46
N ALA A 172 -24.10 -2.45 -8.12
CA ALA A 172 -25.31 -2.23 -7.34
C ALA A 172 -26.61 -2.29 -8.18
N LYS A 173 -26.50 -2.56 -9.49
CA LYS A 173 -27.63 -2.57 -10.44
C LYS A 173 -28.08 -3.96 -10.89
N ASN A 174 -27.46 -5.04 -10.42
CA ASN A 174 -27.86 -6.42 -10.71
C ASN A 174 -28.07 -7.21 -9.43
#